data_AF-A0A4Y3VL26-F1
#
_entry.id   AF-A0A4Y3VL26-F1
#
_cell.length_a   1.000
_cell.length_b   1.000
_cell.length_c   1.000
_cell.angle_alpha   90.00
_cell.angle_beta   90.00
_cell.angle_gamma   90.00
#
_symmetry.space_group_name_H-M   'P 1'
#
loop_
_entity.id
_entity.type
_entity.pdbx_description
1 polymer ?
#
loop_
_entity_poly.entity_id
_entity_poly.type
_entity_poly.pdbx_seq_one_letter_code
_entity_poly.pdbx_strand_id
1 'polypeptide(L)'
;MTTSVRYIKICAKSTSLEGFRMSSASVSPHGFVTVRGRGYRPEQVDAYADALSEDRDAAWERAARLTVLAREMEEEAEELRETVAELPQQTYEALGEGARRLFQMAQEEAAAVPERARRAAREQLAQAEAYVDGMRRAAQKEADALLAEVEERARHRLLAAQAEADEIRISARREVKEGRAEALSALREVRQRTDAMLAEQEKERAERWAAVEREAEEGAAAVDAQYAERFARAEAALAEAQQEFADAEQAVDRRQEEARALAAEVLAQARAREDEIARETERVLREHGERWDDVQAHIDCVRNSLAALTGGRAPTE
;
A
#
# COMPACT_ATOMS: atom_id res chain seq x y z
N MET A 1 -62.51 28.21 52.11
CA MET A 1 -61.09 28.31 52.55
C MET A 1 -61.00 27.64 53.91
N THR A 2 -60.59 26.38 53.92
CA THR A 2 -60.48 25.52 55.11
C THR A 2 -59.01 25.47 55.53
N THR A 3 -58.63 26.30 56.50
CA THR A 3 -57.29 26.31 57.08
C THR A 3 -57.23 25.31 58.23
N SER A 4 -56.78 24.08 57.92
CA SER A 4 -56.42 23.07 58.92
C SER A 4 -55.19 23.52 59.70
N VAL A 5 -55.36 23.76 61.00
CA VAL A 5 -54.25 23.94 61.96
C VAL A 5 -53.66 22.56 62.26
N ARG A 6 -52.47 22.28 61.74
CA ARG A 6 -51.73 21.04 62.04
C ARG A 6 -51.12 21.13 63.44
N TYR A 7 -51.62 20.32 64.37
CA TYR A 7 -50.97 20.05 65.66
C TYR A 7 -49.64 19.32 65.44
N ILE A 8 -48.52 19.94 65.80
CA ILE A 8 -47.22 19.27 65.93
C ILE A 8 -47.15 18.72 67.36
N LYS A 9 -47.44 17.43 67.51
CA LYS A 9 -47.22 16.67 68.75
C LYS A 9 -45.84 16.02 68.65
N ILE A 10 -44.87 16.47 69.45
CA ILE A 10 -43.55 15.82 69.53
C ILE A 10 -43.33 15.38 70.98
N CYS A 11 -43.23 14.06 71.14
CA CYS A 11 -42.93 13.36 72.39
C CYS A 11 -41.45 13.55 72.76
N ALA A 12 -41.18 14.01 73.98
CA ALA A 12 -39.88 13.85 74.62
C ALA A 12 -39.78 12.43 75.22
N LYS A 13 -38.94 11.57 74.63
CA LYS A 13 -38.47 10.33 75.29
C LYS A 13 -37.12 10.63 75.93
N SER A 14 -37.11 10.73 77.25
CA SER A 14 -35.88 10.66 78.05
C SER A 14 -35.33 9.23 77.96
N THR A 15 -34.09 9.10 77.51
CA THR A 15 -33.36 7.83 77.57
C THR A 15 -32.14 8.04 78.46
N SER A 16 -32.06 7.21 79.48
CA SER A 16 -31.08 7.17 80.55
C SER A 16 -29.67 6.86 80.05
N LEU A 17 -28.70 7.50 80.72
CA LEU A 17 -27.26 7.30 80.62
C LEU A 17 -26.84 5.86 80.98
N GLU A 18 -25.99 5.26 80.15
CA GLU A 18 -25.03 4.23 80.56
C GLU A 18 -23.79 4.32 79.65
N GLY A 19 -22.60 4.36 80.27
CA GLY A 19 -21.38 4.90 79.67
C GLY A 19 -20.51 3.93 78.88
N PHE A 20 -19.64 4.48 78.02
CA PHE A 20 -18.40 3.81 77.60
C PHE A 20 -17.36 4.78 76.97
N ARG A 21 -16.14 4.72 77.54
CA ARG A 21 -14.77 5.07 77.07
C ARG A 21 -14.48 6.34 76.24
N MET A 22 -13.47 7.06 76.75
CA MET A 22 -12.67 8.07 76.07
C MET A 22 -11.83 7.48 74.92
N SER A 23 -11.95 8.10 73.75
CA SER A 23 -10.91 8.15 72.72
C SER A 23 -10.84 9.60 72.23
N SER A 24 -9.63 10.17 72.27
CA SER A 24 -9.34 11.60 72.14
C SER A 24 -9.42 12.10 70.70
N ALA A 25 -10.64 12.26 70.20
CA ALA A 25 -10.95 13.27 69.20
C ALA A 25 -12.17 14.03 69.74
N SER A 26 -11.99 15.32 70.04
CA SER A 26 -13.09 16.22 70.41
C SER A 26 -14.03 16.36 69.21
N VAL A 27 -14.94 15.40 69.08
CA VAL A 27 -16.08 15.52 68.17
C VAL A 27 -17.04 16.45 68.89
N SER A 28 -17.11 17.69 68.41
CA SER A 28 -18.19 18.62 68.68
C SER A 28 -19.53 17.88 68.79
N PRO A 29 -20.41 18.21 69.76
CA PRO A 29 -21.75 17.63 69.83
C PRO A 29 -22.57 17.87 68.55
N HIS A 30 -22.09 18.71 67.63
CA HIS A 30 -22.72 19.06 66.37
C HIS A 30 -22.08 18.39 65.13
N GLY A 31 -21.14 17.45 65.31
CA GLY A 31 -20.78 16.46 64.28
C GLY A 31 -20.06 17.02 63.05
N PHE A 32 -19.27 18.09 63.17
CA PHE A 32 -18.50 18.61 62.05
C PHE A 32 -17.21 17.81 61.81
N VAL A 33 -17.06 17.21 60.62
CA VAL A 33 -15.85 16.47 60.20
C VAL A 33 -14.76 17.46 59.73
N THR A 34 -13.60 17.46 60.37
CA THR A 34 -12.48 18.33 60.01
C THR A 34 -11.70 17.78 58.81
N VAL A 35 -11.68 18.50 57.69
CA VAL A 35 -10.83 18.19 56.54
C VAL A 35 -9.49 18.92 56.69
N ARG A 36 -8.39 18.19 56.48
CA ARG A 36 -7.01 18.63 56.75
C ARG A 36 -6.66 19.90 55.97
N GLY A 37 -6.60 21.03 56.67
CA GLY A 37 -5.79 22.21 56.28
C GLY A 37 -6.53 23.47 55.85
N ARG A 38 -7.85 23.44 55.61
CA ARG A 38 -8.67 24.65 55.41
C ARG A 38 -10.08 24.42 55.94
N GLY A 39 -10.34 24.94 57.13
CA GLY A 39 -11.64 24.84 57.78
C GLY A 39 -11.68 25.71 59.04
N TYR A 40 -12.88 26.09 59.45
CA TYR A 40 -13.11 26.86 60.67
C TYR A 40 -12.56 26.10 61.89
N ARG A 41 -12.05 26.82 62.89
CA ARG A 41 -11.53 26.20 64.11
C ARG A 41 -12.69 25.56 64.88
N PRO A 42 -12.67 24.25 65.17
CA PRO A 42 -13.79 23.55 65.80
C PRO A 42 -14.25 24.19 67.10
N GLU A 43 -13.34 24.57 68.00
CA GLU A 43 -13.67 25.24 69.27
C GLU A 43 -14.38 26.60 69.06
N GLN A 44 -14.07 27.32 67.98
CA GLN A 44 -14.76 28.56 67.63
C GLN A 44 -16.13 28.32 67.02
N VAL A 45 -16.28 27.23 66.24
CA VAL A 45 -17.58 26.81 65.68
C VAL A 45 -18.49 26.33 66.79
N ASP A 46 -17.97 25.59 67.77
CA ASP A 46 -18.72 25.08 68.90
C ASP A 46 -19.19 26.21 69.81
N ALA A 47 -18.29 27.11 70.21
CA ALA A 47 -18.68 28.30 70.97
C ALA A 47 -19.69 29.20 70.22
N TYR A 48 -19.58 29.31 68.88
CA TYR A 48 -20.53 30.05 68.08
C TYR A 48 -21.89 29.34 67.97
N ALA A 49 -21.89 28.02 67.82
CA ALA A 49 -23.10 27.21 67.73
C ALA A 49 -23.83 27.11 69.08
N ASP A 50 -23.10 27.06 70.19
CA ASP A 50 -23.64 27.14 71.54
C ASP A 50 -24.31 28.50 71.77
N ALA A 51 -23.63 29.60 71.46
CA ALA A 51 -24.21 30.95 71.53
C ALA A 51 -25.45 31.09 70.64
N LEU A 52 -25.43 30.52 69.42
CA LEU A 52 -26.58 30.54 68.52
C LEU A 52 -27.75 29.70 69.06
N SER A 53 -27.45 28.61 69.76
CA SER A 53 -28.45 27.75 70.39
C SER A 53 -29.07 28.41 71.61
N GLU A 54 -28.27 29.11 72.42
CA GLU A 54 -28.76 29.94 73.52
C GLU A 54 -29.63 31.10 73.01
N ASP A 55 -29.21 31.79 71.95
CA ASP A 55 -30.01 32.85 71.32
C ASP A 55 -31.33 32.32 70.73
N ARG A 56 -31.29 31.13 70.12
CA ARG A 56 -32.48 30.42 69.65
C ARG A 56 -33.40 30.14 70.83
N ASP A 57 -32.91 29.48 71.87
CA ASP A 57 -33.73 29.05 73.00
C ASP A 57 -34.31 30.26 73.75
N ALA A 58 -33.53 31.34 73.93
CA ALA A 58 -34.00 32.61 74.46
C ALA A 58 -35.06 33.27 73.55
N ALA A 59 -34.92 33.18 72.23
CA ALA A 59 -35.95 33.64 71.29
C ALA A 59 -37.22 32.79 71.35
N TRP A 60 -37.11 31.47 71.53
CA TRP A 60 -38.24 30.57 71.73
C TRP A 60 -38.98 30.85 73.03
N GLU A 61 -38.26 31.08 74.12
CA GLU A 61 -38.87 31.49 75.37
C GLU A 61 -39.57 32.85 75.25
N ARG A 62 -38.95 33.83 74.59
CA ARG A 62 -39.58 35.13 74.32
C ARG A 62 -40.84 34.96 73.47
N ALA A 63 -40.81 34.11 72.44
CA ALA A 63 -41.97 33.82 71.61
C ALA A 63 -43.08 33.12 72.41
N ALA A 64 -42.75 32.17 73.28
CA ALA A 64 -43.71 31.52 74.17
C ALA A 64 -44.34 32.52 75.14
N ARG A 65 -43.54 33.37 75.81
CA ARG A 65 -44.03 34.42 76.70
C ARG A 65 -44.93 35.42 75.97
N LEU A 66 -44.54 35.87 74.79
CA LEU A 66 -45.34 36.78 73.97
C LEU A 66 -46.63 36.12 73.48
N THR A 67 -46.64 34.81 73.23
CA THR A 67 -47.84 34.08 72.82
C THR A 67 -48.83 33.95 73.98
N VAL A 68 -48.34 33.67 75.20
CA VAL A 68 -49.18 33.67 76.41
C VAL A 68 -49.72 35.08 76.66
N LEU A 69 -48.87 36.10 76.62
CA LEU A 69 -49.29 37.50 76.80
C LEU A 69 -50.30 37.94 75.73
N ALA A 70 -50.07 37.58 74.46
CA ALA A 70 -51.02 37.90 73.39
C ALA A 70 -52.38 37.26 73.63
N ARG A 71 -52.41 36.04 74.16
CA ARG A 71 -53.64 35.34 74.52
C ARG A 71 -54.33 35.98 75.73
N GLU A 72 -53.59 36.30 76.79
CA GLU A 72 -54.11 37.02 77.96
C GLU A 72 -54.69 38.38 77.54
N MET A 73 -54.01 39.11 76.65
CA MET A 73 -54.51 40.38 76.09
C MET A 73 -55.73 40.19 75.18
N GLU A 74 -55.84 39.07 74.46
CA GLU A 74 -57.01 38.75 73.64
C GLU A 74 -58.21 38.43 74.51
N GLU A 75 -58.02 37.63 75.57
CA GLU A 75 -59.03 37.32 76.59
C GLU A 75 -59.49 38.60 77.32
N GLU A 76 -58.57 39.45 77.79
CA GLU A 76 -58.90 40.75 78.41
C GLU A 76 -59.63 41.69 77.43
N ALA A 77 -59.22 41.71 76.15
CA ALA A 77 -59.91 42.49 75.14
C ALA A 77 -61.32 41.96 74.81
N GLU A 78 -61.54 40.65 74.87
CA GLU A 78 -62.88 40.04 74.76
C GLU A 78 -63.75 40.41 75.96
N GLU A 79 -63.26 40.29 77.19
CA GLU A 79 -63.97 40.70 78.41
C GLU A 79 -64.35 42.20 78.37
N LEU A 80 -63.42 43.05 77.93
CA LEU A 80 -63.68 44.48 77.75
C LEU A 80 -64.70 44.75 76.65
N ARG A 81 -64.69 43.98 75.55
CA ARG A 81 -65.71 44.10 74.48
C ARG A 81 -67.08 43.66 74.95
N GLU A 82 -67.17 42.58 75.73
CA GLU A 82 -68.42 42.11 76.34
C GLU A 82 -68.97 43.15 77.31
N THR A 83 -68.13 43.67 78.20
CA THR A 83 -68.50 44.75 79.14
C THR A 83 -69.01 45.98 78.38
N VAL A 84 -68.36 46.36 77.29
CA VAL A 84 -68.79 47.49 76.44
C VAL A 84 -70.08 47.18 75.67
N ALA A 85 -70.30 45.93 75.25
CA ALA A 85 -71.53 45.50 74.58
C ALA A 85 -72.74 45.47 75.53
N GLU A 86 -72.52 45.21 76.83
CA GLU A 86 -73.55 45.28 77.88
C GLU A 86 -73.93 46.71 78.28
N LEU A 87 -73.09 47.70 77.97
CA LEU A 87 -73.42 49.10 78.21
C LEU A 87 -74.56 49.55 77.27
N PRO A 88 -75.61 50.22 77.80
CA PRO A 88 -76.68 50.75 76.97
C PRO A 88 -76.12 51.77 75.97
N GLN A 89 -76.68 51.77 74.75
CA GLN A 89 -76.27 52.68 73.68
C GLN A 89 -76.33 54.13 74.18
N GLN A 90 -75.15 54.76 74.32
CA GLN A 90 -75.02 56.15 74.77
C GLN A 90 -75.48 57.08 73.64
N THR A 91 -76.75 57.48 73.64
CA THR A 91 -77.32 58.36 72.59
C THR A 91 -77.06 59.85 72.86
N TYR A 92 -76.54 60.19 74.05
CA TYR A 92 -76.27 61.56 74.53
C TYR A 92 -77.46 62.52 74.37
N GLU A 93 -78.69 62.01 74.27
CA GLU A 93 -79.90 62.81 74.05
C GLU A 93 -80.19 63.78 75.21
N ALA A 94 -79.75 63.43 76.43
CA ALA A 94 -79.87 64.25 77.63
C ALA A 94 -78.95 65.50 77.64
N LEU A 95 -77.96 65.57 76.76
CA LEU A 95 -77.00 66.70 76.65
C LEU A 95 -77.37 67.71 75.54
N GLY A 96 -78.52 67.51 74.87
CA GLY A 96 -79.07 68.40 73.85
C GLY A 96 -78.65 68.07 72.41
N GLU A 97 -79.29 68.71 71.44
CA GLU A 97 -79.10 68.42 70.00
C GLU A 97 -77.65 68.56 69.50
N GLY A 98 -76.88 69.48 70.09
CA GLY A 98 -75.48 69.68 69.74
C GLY A 98 -74.62 68.46 70.05
N ALA A 99 -74.82 67.83 71.20
CA ALA A 99 -74.10 66.62 71.60
C ALA A 99 -74.49 65.41 70.74
N ARG A 100 -75.77 65.28 70.37
CA ARG A 100 -76.26 64.23 69.46
C ARG A 100 -75.66 64.33 68.06
N ARG A 101 -75.59 65.55 67.50
CA ARG A 101 -74.95 65.79 66.18
C ARG A 101 -73.46 65.47 66.18
N LEU A 102 -72.75 65.85 67.25
CA LEU A 102 -71.33 65.52 67.42
C LEU A 102 -71.10 64.00 67.55
N PHE A 103 -71.94 63.29 68.31
CA PHE A 103 -71.84 61.85 68.46
C PHE A 103 -72.15 61.10 67.16
N GLN A 104 -73.15 61.55 66.39
CA GLN A 104 -73.43 60.99 65.06
C GLN A 104 -72.24 61.21 64.11
N MET A 105 -71.68 62.41 64.08
CA MET A 105 -70.49 62.71 63.27
C MET A 105 -69.28 61.88 63.70
N ALA A 106 -69.10 61.63 65.01
CA ALA A 106 -68.05 60.76 65.52
C ALA A 106 -68.23 59.29 65.09
N GLN A 107 -69.47 58.77 65.05
CA GLN A 107 -69.75 57.42 64.56
C GLN A 107 -69.53 57.31 63.04
N GLU A 108 -69.96 58.30 62.27
CA GLU A 108 -69.71 58.38 60.83
C GLU A 108 -68.20 58.41 60.54
N GLU A 109 -67.42 59.19 61.29
CA GLU A 109 -65.97 59.24 61.14
C GLU A 109 -65.31 57.93 61.64
N ALA A 110 -65.79 57.33 62.73
CA ALA A 110 -65.29 56.04 63.23
C ALA A 110 -65.51 54.89 62.23
N ALA A 111 -66.59 54.93 61.44
CA ALA A 111 -66.82 53.99 60.34
C ALA A 111 -66.00 54.34 59.08
N ALA A 112 -65.77 55.63 58.81
CA ALA A 112 -65.04 56.09 57.64
C ALA A 112 -63.52 55.84 57.74
N VAL A 113 -62.92 55.97 58.93
CA VAL A 113 -61.47 55.81 59.14
C VAL A 113 -60.96 54.42 58.73
N PRO A 114 -61.57 53.28 59.15
CA PRO A 114 -61.17 51.95 58.72
C PRO A 114 -61.31 51.73 57.21
N GLU A 115 -62.37 52.26 56.60
CA GLU A 115 -62.57 52.14 55.14
C GLU A 115 -61.55 52.95 54.35
N ARG A 116 -61.21 54.18 54.79
CA ARG A 116 -60.11 54.98 54.22
C ARG A 116 -58.77 54.27 54.40
N ALA A 117 -58.49 53.71 55.57
CA ALA A 117 -57.28 52.95 55.85
C ALA A 117 -57.15 51.69 54.99
N ARG A 118 -58.24 50.91 54.84
CA ARG A 118 -58.30 49.73 53.95
C ARG A 118 -58.09 50.12 52.50
N ARG A 119 -58.71 51.20 52.04
CA ARG A 119 -58.52 51.71 50.68
C ARG A 119 -57.07 52.13 50.44
N ALA A 120 -56.48 52.91 51.35
CA ALA A 120 -55.07 53.31 51.26
C ALA A 120 -54.14 52.08 51.27
N ALA A 121 -54.40 51.09 52.12
CA ALA A 121 -53.63 49.84 52.13
C ALA A 121 -53.74 49.07 50.80
N ARG A 122 -54.94 48.96 50.22
CA ARG A 122 -55.14 48.34 48.90
C ARG A 122 -54.42 49.10 47.79
N GLU A 123 -54.47 50.43 47.82
CA GLU A 123 -53.75 51.28 46.85
C GLU A 123 -52.23 51.09 46.96
N GLN A 124 -51.68 51.02 48.18
CA GLN A 124 -50.26 50.73 48.41
C GLN A 124 -49.87 49.32 47.95
N LEU A 125 -50.69 48.31 48.23
CA LEU A 125 -50.46 46.95 47.73
C LEU A 125 -50.49 46.89 46.20
N ALA A 126 -51.47 47.51 45.56
CA ALA A 126 -51.56 47.55 44.10
C ALA A 126 -50.34 48.27 43.47
N GLN A 127 -49.86 49.34 44.09
CA GLN A 127 -48.63 50.03 43.65
C GLN A 127 -47.39 49.14 43.82
N ALA A 128 -47.26 48.43 44.93
CA ALA A 128 -46.16 47.49 45.17
C ALA A 128 -46.19 46.31 44.18
N GLU A 129 -47.36 45.74 43.92
CA GLU A 129 -47.55 44.67 42.93
C GLU A 129 -47.18 45.14 41.52
N ALA A 130 -47.66 46.31 41.10
CA ALA A 130 -47.32 46.89 39.80
C ALA A 130 -45.81 47.16 39.66
N TYR A 131 -45.16 47.62 40.74
CA TYR A 131 -43.71 47.84 40.77
C TYR A 131 -42.94 46.52 40.64
N VAL A 132 -43.31 45.48 41.40
CA VAL A 132 -42.68 44.17 41.34
C VAL A 132 -42.88 43.52 39.96
N ASP A 133 -44.07 43.62 39.38
CA ASP A 133 -44.35 43.12 38.04
C ASP A 133 -43.56 43.87 36.97
N GLY A 134 -43.41 45.19 37.11
CA GLY A 134 -42.54 46.01 36.25
C GLY A 134 -41.09 45.55 36.31
N MET A 135 -40.56 45.35 37.51
CA MET A 135 -39.20 44.82 37.75
C MET A 135 -39.02 43.43 37.15
N ARG A 136 -40.00 42.52 37.33
CA ARG A 136 -39.96 41.17 36.76
C ARG A 136 -39.95 41.19 35.24
N ARG A 137 -40.81 42.00 34.61
CA ARG A 137 -40.86 42.14 33.15
C ARG A 137 -39.58 42.74 32.59
N ALA A 138 -38.99 43.72 33.27
CA ALA A 138 -37.70 44.29 32.89
C ALA A 138 -36.58 43.25 32.96
N ALA A 139 -36.47 42.54 34.09
CA ALA A 139 -35.49 41.48 34.27
C ALA A 139 -35.66 40.35 33.23
N GLN A 140 -36.91 39.95 32.92
CA GLN A 140 -37.17 38.95 31.89
C GLN A 140 -36.72 39.43 30.51
N LYS A 141 -37.03 40.68 30.14
CA LYS A 141 -36.62 41.25 28.86
C LYS A 141 -35.10 41.33 28.71
N GLU A 142 -34.39 41.67 29.78
CA GLU A 142 -32.93 41.67 29.80
C GLU A 142 -32.35 40.25 29.68
N ALA A 143 -32.94 39.28 30.39
CA ALA A 143 -32.55 37.87 30.28
C ALA A 143 -32.77 37.34 28.85
N ASP A 144 -33.91 37.63 28.24
CA ASP A 144 -34.23 37.22 26.86
C ASP A 144 -33.27 37.86 25.85
N ALA A 145 -32.94 39.15 26.03
CA ALA A 145 -31.96 39.84 25.20
C ALA A 145 -30.55 39.22 25.33
N LEU A 146 -30.12 38.92 26.56
CA LEU A 146 -28.84 38.25 26.81
C LEU A 146 -28.80 36.86 26.17
N LEU A 147 -29.88 36.08 26.30
CA LEU A 147 -29.99 34.75 25.70
C LEU A 147 -29.89 34.85 24.17
N ALA A 148 -30.61 35.77 23.54
CA ALA A 148 -30.53 35.98 22.10
C ALA A 148 -29.11 36.37 21.63
N GLU A 149 -28.41 37.23 22.37
CA GLU A 149 -27.01 37.57 22.07
C GLU A 149 -26.07 36.37 22.20
N VAL A 150 -26.24 35.56 23.25
CA VAL A 150 -25.40 34.38 23.48
C VAL A 150 -25.66 33.32 22.42
N GLU A 151 -26.91 33.09 22.04
CA GLU A 151 -27.27 32.18 20.96
C GLU A 151 -26.66 32.61 19.63
N GLU A 152 -26.71 33.90 19.30
CA GLU A 152 -26.14 34.39 18.04
C GLU A 152 -24.60 34.29 18.04
N ARG A 153 -23.94 34.61 19.16
CA ARG A 153 -22.49 34.37 19.32
C ARG A 153 -22.14 32.89 19.19
N ALA A 154 -22.96 32.00 19.74
CA ALA A 154 -22.77 30.56 19.63
C ALA A 154 -22.91 30.09 18.17
N ARG A 155 -23.94 30.58 17.45
CA ARG A 155 -24.14 30.29 16.02
C ARG A 155 -22.96 30.76 15.18
N HIS A 156 -22.49 31.99 15.37
CA HIS A 156 -21.32 32.51 14.68
C HIS A 156 -20.07 31.67 14.93
N ARG A 157 -19.83 31.26 16.19
CA ARG A 157 -18.71 30.38 16.53
C ARG A 157 -18.80 29.00 15.88
N LEU A 158 -19.99 28.40 15.83
CA LEU A 158 -20.21 27.12 15.17
C LEU A 158 -19.98 27.21 13.67
N LEU A 159 -20.50 28.26 13.01
CA LEU A 159 -20.28 28.49 11.58
C LEU A 159 -18.80 28.72 11.27
N ALA A 160 -18.08 29.49 12.10
CA ALA A 160 -16.65 29.71 11.94
C ALA A 160 -15.86 28.39 12.09
N ALA A 161 -16.17 27.59 13.13
CA ALA A 161 -15.53 26.29 13.33
C ALA A 161 -15.82 25.30 12.20
N GLN A 162 -17.04 25.32 11.64
CA GLN A 162 -17.39 24.51 10.47
C GLN A 162 -16.63 24.94 9.23
N ALA A 163 -16.51 26.25 8.98
CA ALA A 163 -15.75 26.78 7.85
C ALA A 163 -14.25 26.41 7.96
N GLU A 164 -13.66 26.55 9.14
CA GLU A 164 -12.27 26.15 9.42
C GLU A 164 -12.06 24.63 9.21
N ALA A 165 -12.99 23.81 9.72
CA ALA A 165 -12.93 22.36 9.51
C ALA A 165 -13.04 21.98 8.02
N ASP A 166 -13.92 22.65 7.28
CA ASP A 166 -14.08 22.44 5.84
C ASP A 166 -12.83 22.88 5.06
N GLU A 167 -12.21 24.01 5.44
CA GLU A 167 -10.97 24.48 4.85
C GLU A 167 -9.83 23.47 5.06
N ILE A 168 -9.63 23.01 6.30
CA ILE A 168 -8.64 21.97 6.63
C ILE A 168 -8.89 20.69 5.82
N ARG A 169 -10.15 20.26 5.70
CA ARG A 169 -10.49 19.07 4.92
C ARG A 169 -10.21 19.26 3.43
N ILE A 170 -10.50 20.44 2.88
CA ILE A 170 -10.28 20.74 1.46
C ILE A 170 -8.80 20.84 1.16
N SER A 171 -8.01 21.54 1.99
CA SER A 171 -6.55 21.66 1.83
C SER A 171 -5.86 20.30 1.90
N ALA A 172 -6.14 19.50 2.93
CA ALA A 172 -5.57 18.16 3.07
C ALA A 172 -5.91 17.26 1.87
N ARG A 173 -7.14 17.34 1.34
CA ARG A 173 -7.53 16.60 0.12
C ARG A 173 -6.79 17.07 -1.13
N ARG A 174 -6.49 18.37 -1.24
CA ARG A 174 -5.70 18.91 -2.36
C ARG A 174 -4.26 18.44 -2.28
N GLU A 175 -3.63 18.59 -1.11
CA GLU A 175 -2.25 18.14 -0.87
C GLU A 175 -2.07 16.64 -1.16
N VAL A 176 -3.00 15.80 -0.70
CA VAL A 176 -2.97 14.35 -1.00
C VAL A 176 -3.11 14.08 -2.50
N LYS A 177 -3.95 14.84 -3.21
CA LYS A 177 -4.12 14.68 -4.67
C LYS A 177 -2.87 15.12 -5.43
N GLU A 178 -2.29 16.25 -5.05
CA GLU A 178 -1.06 16.80 -5.63
C GLU A 178 0.11 15.85 -5.40
N GLY A 179 0.34 15.43 -4.15
CA GLY A 179 1.39 14.47 -3.81
C GLY A 179 1.22 13.12 -4.53
N ARG A 180 -0.03 12.64 -4.70
CA ARG A 180 -0.29 11.44 -5.51
C ARG A 180 0.03 11.67 -6.99
N ALA A 181 -0.32 12.83 -7.54
CA ALA A 181 -0.05 13.14 -8.94
C ALA A 181 1.46 13.23 -9.21
N GLU A 182 2.20 13.90 -8.32
CA GLU A 182 3.67 13.99 -8.35
C GLU A 182 4.32 12.61 -8.27
N ALA A 183 3.92 11.79 -7.29
CA ALA A 183 4.45 10.43 -7.13
C ALA A 183 4.19 9.55 -8.37
N LEU A 184 3.00 9.64 -8.96
CA LEU A 184 2.67 8.90 -10.18
C LEU A 184 3.43 9.43 -11.40
N SER A 185 3.67 10.73 -11.48
CA SER A 185 4.50 11.34 -12.54
C SER A 185 5.94 10.85 -12.46
N ALA A 186 6.54 10.90 -11.26
CA ALA A 186 7.89 10.40 -11.01
C ALA A 186 8.01 8.90 -11.34
N LEU A 187 7.01 8.09 -10.97
CA LEU A 187 6.99 6.67 -11.32
C LEU A 187 6.94 6.44 -12.84
N ARG A 188 6.14 7.22 -13.58
CA ARG A 188 6.07 7.13 -15.05
C ARG A 188 7.39 7.51 -15.69
N GLU A 189 8.03 8.57 -15.21
CA GLU A 189 9.34 9.01 -15.71
C GLU A 189 10.41 7.93 -15.48
N VAL A 190 10.47 7.34 -14.29
CA VAL A 190 11.41 6.24 -13.99
C VAL A 190 11.16 5.03 -14.89
N ARG A 191 9.88 4.67 -15.12
CA ARG A 191 9.53 3.59 -16.06
C ARG A 191 10.00 3.91 -17.47
N GLN A 192 9.70 5.09 -17.99
CA GLN A 192 10.14 5.52 -19.33
C GLN A 192 11.66 5.49 -19.46
N ARG A 193 12.41 5.97 -18.45
CA ARG A 193 13.88 5.90 -18.44
C ARG A 193 14.40 4.46 -18.41
N THR A 194 13.74 3.58 -17.65
CA THR A 194 14.12 2.17 -17.57
C THR A 194 13.85 1.45 -18.88
N ASP A 195 12.68 1.67 -19.48
CA ASP A 195 12.31 1.09 -20.78
C ASP A 195 13.26 1.55 -21.88
N ALA A 196 13.63 2.84 -21.91
CA ALA A 196 14.61 3.38 -22.84
C ALA A 196 16.01 2.76 -22.64
N MET A 197 16.44 2.58 -21.39
CA MET A 197 17.72 1.93 -21.07
C MET A 197 17.74 0.46 -21.49
N LEU A 198 16.63 -0.27 -21.30
CA LEU A 198 16.49 -1.66 -21.74
C LEU A 198 16.52 -1.76 -23.26
N ALA A 199 15.80 -0.89 -23.96
CA ALA A 199 15.82 -0.84 -25.43
C ALA A 199 17.22 -0.57 -25.99
N GLU A 200 17.98 0.35 -25.38
CA GLU A 200 19.38 0.60 -25.80
C GLU A 200 20.27 -0.61 -25.52
N GLN A 201 20.11 -1.30 -24.39
CA GLN A 201 20.86 -2.54 -24.12
C GLN A 201 20.52 -3.66 -25.11
N GLU A 202 19.25 -3.81 -25.48
CA GLU A 202 18.83 -4.79 -26.48
C GLU A 202 19.43 -4.47 -27.84
N LYS A 203 19.44 -3.19 -28.23
CA LYS A 203 20.08 -2.71 -29.45
C LYS A 203 21.59 -2.98 -29.46
N GLU A 204 22.31 -2.61 -28.40
CA GLU A 204 23.74 -2.90 -28.27
C GLU A 204 24.04 -4.40 -28.38
N ARG A 205 23.22 -5.24 -27.74
CA ARG A 205 23.37 -6.71 -27.82
C ARG A 205 23.11 -7.20 -29.24
N ALA A 206 22.08 -6.71 -29.91
CA ALA A 206 21.78 -7.06 -31.29
C ALA A 206 22.92 -6.65 -32.24
N GLU A 207 23.49 -5.46 -32.06
CA GLU A 207 24.65 -4.98 -32.83
C GLU A 207 25.89 -5.84 -32.59
N ARG A 208 26.18 -6.21 -31.33
CA ARG A 208 27.28 -7.13 -31.00
C ARG A 208 27.06 -8.52 -31.62
N TRP A 209 25.85 -9.06 -31.55
CA TRP A 209 25.51 -10.34 -32.18
C TRP A 209 25.67 -10.29 -33.70
N ALA A 210 25.16 -9.25 -34.35
CA ALA A 210 25.32 -9.06 -35.79
C ALA A 210 26.78 -8.86 -36.21
N ALA A 211 27.63 -8.30 -35.33
CA ALA A 211 29.07 -8.23 -35.58
C ALA A 211 29.73 -9.61 -35.50
N VAL A 212 29.44 -10.38 -34.45
CA VAL A 212 29.95 -11.76 -34.29
C VAL A 212 29.49 -12.67 -35.43
N GLU A 213 28.23 -12.54 -35.86
CA GLU A 213 27.68 -13.31 -36.98
C GLU A 213 28.42 -12.99 -38.29
N ARG A 214 28.65 -11.70 -38.60
CA ARG A 214 29.43 -11.29 -39.77
C ARG A 214 30.87 -11.79 -39.71
N GLU A 215 31.54 -11.69 -38.57
CA GLU A 215 32.90 -12.22 -38.41
C GLU A 215 32.95 -13.75 -38.60
N ALA A 216 31.92 -14.47 -38.12
CA ALA A 216 31.80 -15.91 -38.31
C ALA A 216 31.55 -16.28 -39.79
N GLU A 217 30.68 -15.54 -40.49
CA GLU A 217 30.42 -15.71 -41.93
C GLU A 217 31.68 -15.42 -42.76
N GLU A 218 32.38 -14.32 -42.47
CA GLU A 218 33.66 -13.97 -43.11
C GLU A 218 34.72 -15.05 -42.86
N GLY A 219 34.82 -15.56 -41.63
CA GLY A 219 35.72 -16.65 -41.27
C GLY A 219 35.39 -17.95 -42.00
N ALA A 220 34.10 -18.33 -42.07
CA ALA A 220 33.64 -19.50 -42.81
C ALA A 220 33.96 -19.38 -44.30
N ALA A 221 33.65 -18.24 -44.92
CA ALA A 221 33.96 -17.97 -46.32
C ALA A 221 35.48 -18.02 -46.60
N ALA A 222 36.31 -17.51 -45.69
CA ALA A 222 37.76 -17.58 -45.82
C ALA A 222 38.29 -19.02 -45.73
N VAL A 223 37.73 -19.84 -44.84
CA VAL A 223 38.08 -21.26 -44.72
C VAL A 223 37.63 -22.04 -45.96
N ASP A 224 36.42 -21.82 -46.44
CA ASP A 224 35.89 -22.43 -47.67
C ASP A 224 36.75 -22.07 -48.88
N ALA A 225 37.18 -20.81 -49.00
CA ALA A 225 38.09 -20.37 -50.06
C ALA A 225 39.45 -21.09 -49.99
N GLN A 226 40.03 -21.26 -48.80
CA GLN A 226 41.26 -22.02 -48.61
C GLN A 226 41.09 -23.50 -48.96
N TYR A 227 39.96 -24.11 -48.60
CA TYR A 227 39.65 -25.49 -48.97
C TYR A 227 39.50 -25.64 -50.48
N ALA A 228 38.76 -24.74 -51.14
CA ALA A 228 38.60 -24.74 -52.59
C ALA A 228 39.95 -24.60 -53.31
N GLU A 229 40.83 -23.71 -52.84
CA GLU A 229 42.18 -23.56 -53.39
C GLU A 229 43.03 -24.83 -53.21
N ARG A 230 43.06 -25.41 -52.01
CA ARG A 230 43.80 -26.66 -51.74
C ARG A 230 43.25 -27.83 -52.56
N PHE A 231 41.93 -27.90 -52.70
CA PHE A 231 41.25 -28.91 -53.50
C PHE A 231 41.62 -28.78 -54.98
N ALA A 232 41.54 -27.57 -55.55
CA ALA A 232 41.95 -27.31 -56.93
C ALA A 232 43.42 -27.65 -57.18
N ARG A 233 44.32 -27.34 -56.24
CA ARG A 233 45.74 -27.73 -56.32
C ARG A 233 45.92 -29.26 -56.28
N ALA A 234 45.17 -29.95 -55.42
CA ALA A 234 45.23 -31.41 -55.33
C ALA A 234 44.68 -32.08 -56.60
N GLU A 235 43.59 -31.57 -57.16
CA GLU A 235 43.05 -32.04 -58.45
C GLU A 235 44.03 -31.79 -59.60
N ALA A 236 44.67 -30.62 -59.65
CA ALA A 236 45.69 -30.33 -60.65
C ALA A 236 46.90 -31.28 -60.55
N ALA A 237 47.40 -31.52 -59.32
CA ALA A 237 48.49 -32.46 -59.09
C ALA A 237 48.10 -33.91 -59.42
N LEU A 238 46.84 -34.30 -59.15
CA LEU A 238 46.32 -35.61 -59.54
C LEU A 238 46.24 -35.75 -61.06
N ALA A 239 45.75 -34.72 -61.76
CA ALA A 239 45.68 -34.71 -63.21
C ALA A 239 47.08 -34.77 -63.86
N GLU A 240 48.05 -34.04 -63.31
CA GLU A 240 49.46 -34.12 -63.74
C GLU A 240 50.03 -35.52 -63.53
N ALA A 241 49.86 -36.11 -62.34
CA ALA A 241 50.30 -37.47 -62.06
C ALA A 241 49.63 -38.54 -62.94
N GLN A 242 48.34 -38.36 -63.27
CA GLN A 242 47.63 -39.22 -64.22
C GLN A 242 48.18 -39.10 -65.63
N GLN A 243 48.53 -37.88 -66.07
CA GLN A 243 49.16 -37.66 -67.37
C GLN A 243 50.56 -38.27 -67.42
N GLU A 244 51.40 -38.05 -66.41
CA GLU A 244 52.73 -38.67 -66.31
C GLU A 244 52.63 -40.20 -66.32
N PHE A 245 51.65 -40.77 -65.60
CA PHE A 245 51.39 -42.20 -65.61
C PHE A 245 50.99 -42.70 -66.99
N ALA A 246 50.06 -42.02 -67.68
CA ALA A 246 49.65 -42.38 -69.04
C ALA A 246 50.81 -42.28 -70.04
N ASP A 247 51.64 -41.24 -69.93
CA ASP A 247 52.83 -41.06 -70.76
C ASP A 247 53.87 -42.17 -70.50
N ALA A 248 54.04 -42.58 -69.23
CA ALA A 248 54.91 -43.69 -68.84
C ALA A 248 54.37 -45.03 -69.36
N GLU A 249 53.06 -45.30 -69.27
CA GLU A 249 52.44 -46.49 -69.86
C GLU A 249 52.68 -46.53 -71.38
N GLN A 250 52.42 -45.43 -72.08
CA GLN A 250 52.69 -45.33 -73.52
C GLN A 250 54.18 -45.50 -73.86
N ALA A 251 55.09 -45.02 -73.02
CA ALA A 251 56.52 -45.22 -73.21
C ALA A 251 56.90 -46.70 -73.01
N VAL A 252 56.33 -47.36 -72.00
CA VAL A 252 56.51 -48.81 -71.78
C VAL A 252 55.96 -49.60 -72.97
N ASP A 253 54.77 -49.28 -73.45
CA ASP A 253 54.17 -49.93 -74.62
C ASP A 253 55.03 -49.73 -75.86
N ARG A 254 55.47 -48.49 -76.15
CA ARG A 254 56.42 -48.20 -77.24
C ARG A 254 57.72 -48.98 -77.10
N ARG A 255 58.30 -49.07 -75.90
CA ARG A 255 59.50 -49.87 -75.64
C ARG A 255 59.26 -51.35 -75.84
N GLN A 256 58.09 -51.87 -75.45
CA GLN A 256 57.70 -53.25 -75.71
C GLN A 256 57.52 -53.51 -77.21
N GLU A 257 56.91 -52.58 -77.96
CA GLU A 257 56.77 -52.66 -79.41
C GLU A 257 58.12 -52.59 -80.12
N GLU A 258 59.00 -51.67 -79.74
CA GLU A 258 60.39 -51.58 -80.21
C GLU A 258 61.15 -52.89 -79.93
N ALA A 259 61.03 -53.42 -78.71
CA ALA A 259 61.67 -54.69 -78.35
C ALA A 259 61.10 -55.87 -79.15
N ARG A 260 59.78 -55.90 -79.42
CA ARG A 260 59.14 -56.91 -80.28
C ARG A 260 59.59 -56.77 -81.73
N ALA A 261 59.72 -55.54 -82.24
CA ALA A 261 60.20 -55.26 -83.59
C ALA A 261 61.67 -55.66 -83.75
N LEU A 262 62.54 -55.29 -82.80
CA LEU A 262 63.94 -55.71 -82.76
C LEU A 262 64.06 -57.24 -82.64
N ALA A 263 63.26 -57.89 -81.79
CA ALA A 263 63.23 -59.35 -81.70
C ALA A 263 62.81 -59.98 -83.04
N ALA A 264 61.80 -59.43 -83.71
CA ALA A 264 61.38 -59.89 -85.03
C ALA A 264 62.46 -59.68 -86.10
N GLU A 265 63.18 -58.55 -86.05
CA GLU A 265 64.30 -58.25 -86.95
C GLU A 265 65.47 -59.21 -86.71
N VAL A 266 65.89 -59.43 -85.47
CA VAL A 266 66.95 -60.39 -85.12
C VAL A 266 66.56 -61.80 -85.56
N LEU A 267 65.29 -62.20 -85.37
CA LEU A 267 64.79 -63.49 -85.86
C LEU A 267 64.80 -63.56 -87.39
N ALA A 268 64.47 -62.47 -88.09
CA ALA A 268 64.53 -62.40 -89.55
C ALA A 268 65.97 -62.45 -90.07
N GLN A 269 66.91 -61.74 -89.42
CA GLN A 269 68.34 -61.81 -89.72
C GLN A 269 68.90 -63.20 -89.45
N ALA A 270 68.51 -63.83 -88.33
CA ALA A 270 68.89 -65.22 -88.02
C ALA A 270 68.37 -66.19 -89.08
N ARG A 271 67.12 -66.06 -89.54
CA ARG A 271 66.56 -66.84 -90.64
C ARG A 271 67.24 -66.57 -91.98
N ALA A 272 67.55 -65.31 -92.29
CA ALA A 272 68.28 -64.96 -93.50
C ALA A 272 69.71 -65.53 -93.48
N ARG A 273 70.35 -65.56 -92.31
CA ARG A 273 71.66 -66.18 -92.11
C ARG A 273 71.57 -67.71 -92.20
N GLU A 274 70.51 -68.30 -91.65
CA GLU A 274 70.18 -69.71 -91.83
C GLU A 274 69.99 -70.05 -93.31
N ASP A 275 69.22 -69.26 -94.05
CA ASP A 275 69.00 -69.39 -95.49
C ASP A 275 70.29 -69.20 -96.31
N GLU A 276 71.15 -68.26 -95.92
CA GLU A 276 72.45 -68.03 -96.55
C GLU A 276 73.39 -69.21 -96.32
N ILE A 277 73.46 -69.72 -95.08
CA ILE A 277 74.21 -70.93 -94.74
C ILE A 277 73.62 -72.14 -95.49
N ALA A 278 72.29 -72.23 -95.62
CA ALA A 278 71.62 -73.29 -96.38
C ALA A 278 71.95 -73.21 -97.88
N ARG A 279 71.98 -72.00 -98.46
CA ARG A 279 72.38 -71.80 -99.87
C ARG A 279 73.87 -72.01 -100.09
N GLU A 280 74.71 -71.63 -99.14
CA GLU A 280 76.16 -71.84 -99.21
C GLU A 280 76.50 -73.32 -99.03
N THR A 281 75.78 -74.04 -98.15
CA THR A 281 75.87 -75.50 -98.06
C THR A 281 75.31 -76.19 -99.30
N GLU A 282 74.21 -75.72 -99.88
CA GLU A 282 73.74 -76.19 -101.19
C GLU A 282 74.73 -75.89 -102.32
N ARG A 283 75.39 -74.72 -102.33
CA ARG A 283 76.42 -74.38 -103.33
C ARG A 283 77.64 -75.27 -103.18
N VAL A 284 78.11 -75.50 -101.95
CA VAL A 284 79.21 -76.42 -101.65
C VAL A 284 78.83 -77.85 -102.06
N LEU A 285 77.60 -78.29 -101.79
CA LEU A 285 77.10 -79.60 -102.24
C LEU A 285 77.01 -79.67 -103.77
N ARG A 286 76.62 -78.59 -104.44
CA ARG A 286 76.54 -78.51 -105.92
C ARG A 286 77.94 -78.48 -106.55
N GLU A 287 78.89 -77.74 -106.00
CA GLU A 287 80.31 -77.76 -106.41
C GLU A 287 80.97 -79.13 -106.15
N HIS A 288 80.62 -79.80 -105.05
CA HIS A 288 81.04 -81.19 -104.80
C HIS A 288 80.37 -82.18 -105.74
N GLY A 289 79.12 -81.92 -106.17
CA GLY A 289 78.41 -82.67 -107.20
C GLY A 289 79.05 -82.50 -108.58
N GLU A 290 79.38 -81.28 -108.98
CA GLU A 290 80.07 -80.98 -110.24
C GLU A 290 81.48 -81.58 -110.28
N ARG A 291 82.22 -81.55 -109.15
CA ARG A 291 83.50 -82.27 -109.02
C ARG A 291 83.34 -83.79 -109.08
N TRP A 292 82.22 -84.32 -108.61
CA TRP A 292 81.89 -85.75 -108.74
C TRP A 292 81.53 -86.11 -110.18
N ASP A 293 80.78 -85.25 -110.88
CA ASP A 293 80.40 -85.43 -112.28
C ASP A 293 81.61 -85.31 -113.22
N ASP A 294 82.57 -84.42 -112.94
CA ASP A 294 83.84 -84.34 -113.68
C ASP A 294 84.72 -85.59 -113.47
N VAL A 295 84.75 -86.13 -112.24
CA VAL A 295 85.44 -87.41 -111.94
C VAL A 295 84.71 -88.58 -112.61
N GLN A 296 83.38 -88.58 -112.63
CA GLN A 296 82.56 -89.59 -113.31
C GLN A 296 82.78 -89.55 -114.84
N ALA A 297 82.85 -88.35 -115.44
CA ALA A 297 83.14 -88.15 -116.85
C ALA A 297 84.54 -88.61 -117.25
N HIS A 298 85.54 -88.45 -116.36
CA HIS A 298 86.87 -89.05 -116.54
C HIS A 298 86.85 -90.57 -116.44
N ILE A 299 86.04 -91.14 -115.53
CA ILE A 299 85.83 -92.59 -115.42
C ILE A 299 85.08 -93.15 -116.64
N ASP A 300 84.10 -92.44 -117.21
CA ASP A 300 83.37 -92.86 -118.40
C ASP A 300 84.19 -92.70 -119.69
N CYS A 301 85.11 -91.73 -119.76
CA CYS A 301 86.08 -91.60 -120.86
C CYS A 301 87.11 -92.75 -120.85
N VAL A 302 87.54 -93.20 -119.66
CA VAL A 302 88.40 -94.38 -119.50
C VAL A 302 87.61 -95.68 -119.73
N ARG A 303 86.34 -95.75 -119.32
CA ARG A 303 85.45 -96.90 -119.51
C ARG A 303 85.06 -97.10 -120.98
N ASN A 304 84.84 -96.03 -121.74
CA ASN A 304 84.59 -96.11 -123.19
C ASN A 304 85.87 -96.41 -124.00
N SER A 305 87.04 -96.02 -123.49
CA SER A 305 88.34 -96.37 -124.08
C SER A 305 88.74 -97.83 -123.81
N LEU A 306 88.23 -98.45 -122.73
CA LEU A 306 88.42 -99.87 -122.41
C LEU A 306 87.31 -100.79 -122.98
N ALA A 307 86.09 -100.29 -123.19
CA ALA A 307 85.03 -101.02 -123.88
C ALA A 307 85.30 -101.22 -125.39
N ALA A 308 86.20 -100.43 -125.98
CA ALA A 308 86.64 -100.57 -127.37
C ALA A 308 87.62 -101.75 -127.60
N LEU A 309 88.08 -102.46 -126.57
CA LEU A 309 89.07 -103.54 -126.72
C LEU A 309 88.67 -104.92 -126.19
N THR A 310 87.50 -105.09 -125.55
CA THR A 310 86.98 -106.43 -125.17
C THR A 310 85.45 -106.41 -125.01
N GLY A 311 84.69 -106.88 -126.01
CA GLY A 311 83.22 -106.83 -126.02
C GLY A 311 82.49 -108.07 -125.45
N GLY A 312 81.25 -107.87 -124.97
CA GLY A 312 80.18 -108.89 -125.00
C GLY A 312 79.30 -109.13 -123.74
N ARG A 313 78.14 -108.44 -123.68
CA ARG A 313 76.77 -108.90 -123.29
C ARG A 313 76.35 -109.12 -121.79
N ALA A 314 75.44 -108.22 -121.34
CA ALA A 314 74.16 -108.32 -120.55
C ALA A 314 73.73 -109.67 -119.89
N PRO A 315 72.86 -109.73 -118.83
CA PRO A 315 71.59 -108.96 -118.68
C PRO A 315 70.99 -108.69 -117.25
N THR A 316 69.91 -107.88 -117.25
CA THR A 316 68.68 -107.86 -116.39
C THR A 316 68.71 -108.28 -114.91
N GLU A 317 68.42 -107.36 -113.98
CA GLU A 317 67.10 -107.03 -113.38
C GLU A 317 67.10 -105.56 -112.91
#